data_AF-A0A9E4HVR0-F1
#
_entry.id   AF-A0A9E4HVR0-F1
#
_cell.length_a   1.000
_cell.length_b   1.000
_cell.length_c   1.000
_cell.angle_alpha   90.00
_cell.angle_beta   90.00
_cell.angle_gamma   90.00
#
_symmetry.space_group_name_H-M   'P 1'
#
loop_
_entity.id
_entity.type
_entity.pdbx_description
1 polymer ?
#
loop_
_entity_poly.entity_id
_entity_poly.type
_entity_poly.pdbx_seq_one_letter_code
_entity_poly.pdbx_strand_id
1 'polypeptide(L)'
;KSLLLHALGRFNPAERRYLPSHMLGTVRLQAWIFWGGYLFLGVLSIWLESWFAVIYWLLPRLVGEPVERIIRLSEHTACSHSPDMLENSRTIVTWRPVRWLSWNMPFHTAHHAVPLIPFHALPKLSAMLTGHLCEVRQGYVDAVAFQLSRASGHRTRPSQA
;
A
#
# COMPACT_ATOMS: atom_id res chain seq x y z
N LYS A 1 9.29 9.35 9.42
CA LYS A 1 9.01 9.71 10.83
C LYS A 1 8.88 8.48 11.72
N SER A 2 8.05 7.49 11.37
CA SER A 2 7.91 6.23 12.14
C SER A 2 9.22 5.47 12.31
N LEU A 3 10.03 5.32 11.25
CA LEU A 3 11.28 4.55 11.30
C LEU A 3 12.27 5.04 12.38
N LEU A 4 12.44 6.37 12.51
CA LEU A 4 13.29 6.95 13.56
C LEU A 4 12.69 6.70 14.96
N LEU A 5 11.38 6.89 15.10
CA LEU A 5 10.70 6.64 16.38
C LEU A 5 10.82 5.17 16.79
N HIS A 6 10.62 4.23 15.86
CA HIS A 6 10.75 2.80 16.11
C HIS A 6 12.18 2.39 16.51
N ALA A 7 13.21 2.97 15.88
CA ALA A 7 14.61 2.74 16.28
C ALA A 7 14.88 3.18 17.74
N LEU A 8 14.23 4.27 18.16
CA LEU A 8 14.23 4.79 19.53
C LEU A 8 13.27 4.05 20.47
N GLY A 9 12.57 3.01 20.00
CA GLY A 9 11.58 2.27 20.79
C GLY A 9 10.29 3.04 21.09
N ARG A 10 10.02 4.12 20.34
CA ARG A 10 8.84 4.96 20.51
C ARG A 10 7.74 4.51 19.54
N PHE A 11 6.59 4.15 20.10
CA PHE A 11 5.41 3.70 19.37
C PHE A 11 4.21 4.55 19.76
N ASN A 12 3.47 5.03 18.77
CA ASN A 12 2.31 5.87 18.98
C ASN A 12 1.10 5.02 19.48
N PRO A 13 0.06 5.65 20.06
CA PRO A 13 -1.09 4.92 20.60
C PRO A 13 -1.86 4.10 19.55
N ALA A 14 -1.87 4.53 18.28
CA ALA A 14 -2.56 3.80 17.22
C ALA A 14 -1.83 2.50 16.85
N GLU A 15 -0.49 2.53 16.78
CA GLU A 15 0.36 1.36 16.53
C GLU A 15 0.17 0.28 17.59
N ARG A 16 0.04 0.68 18.86
CA ARG A 16 -0.17 -0.25 19.98
C ARG A 16 -1.51 -0.99 19.92
N ARG A 17 -2.46 -0.57 19.08
CA ARG A 17 -3.76 -1.25 18.92
C ARG A 17 -3.66 -2.52 18.08
N TYR A 18 -2.72 -2.56 17.12
CA TYR A 18 -2.57 -3.69 16.19
C TYR A 18 -1.20 -4.37 16.29
N LEU A 19 -0.25 -3.82 17.05
CA LEU A 19 1.07 -4.40 17.22
C LEU A 19 1.19 -5.10 18.59
N PRO A 20 1.34 -6.43 18.64
CA PRO A 20 1.51 -7.17 19.89
C PRO A 20 2.74 -6.71 20.68
N SER A 21 2.64 -6.67 22.01
CA SER A 21 3.73 -6.16 22.88
C SER A 21 5.05 -6.92 22.70
N HIS A 22 4.99 -8.24 22.44
CA HIS A 22 6.18 -9.06 22.22
C HIS A 22 6.91 -8.74 20.89
N MET A 23 6.24 -8.09 19.93
CA MET A 23 6.82 -7.72 18.64
C MET A 23 7.55 -6.37 18.66
N LEU A 24 7.41 -5.58 19.73
CA LEU A 24 8.00 -4.23 19.79
C LEU A 24 9.54 -4.27 19.68
N GLY A 25 10.18 -5.27 20.29
CA GLY A 25 11.62 -5.49 20.16
C GLY A 25 12.03 -5.81 18.73
N THR A 26 11.26 -6.66 18.04
CA THR A 26 11.46 -7.02 16.63
C THR A 26 11.34 -5.81 15.72
N VAL A 27 10.30 -4.99 15.89
CA VAL A 27 10.12 -3.77 15.08
C VAL A 27 11.27 -2.78 15.31
N ARG A 28 11.74 -2.65 16.55
CA ARG A 28 12.92 -1.82 16.85
C ARG A 28 14.18 -2.35 16.15
N LEU A 29 14.43 -3.65 16.20
CA LEU A 29 15.55 -4.28 15.51
C LEU A 29 15.46 -4.05 13.99
N GLN A 30 14.29 -4.27 13.39
CA GLN A 30 14.07 -4.01 11.98
C GLN A 30 14.35 -2.54 11.64
N ALA A 31 13.90 -1.59 12.46
CA ALA A 31 14.19 -0.18 12.25
C ALA A 31 15.70 0.11 12.24
N TRP A 32 16.47 -0.51 13.13
CA TRP A 32 17.94 -0.43 13.12
C TRP A 32 18.56 -1.07 11.88
N ILE A 33 18.07 -2.22 11.43
CA ILE A 33 18.52 -2.87 10.19
C ILE A 33 18.30 -1.94 8.99
N PHE A 34 17.13 -1.31 8.89
CA PHE A 34 16.84 -0.33 7.84
C PHE A 34 17.82 0.86 7.89
N TRP A 35 18.03 1.46 9.07
CA TRP A 35 19.02 2.54 9.24
C TRP A 35 20.44 2.10 8.88
N GLY A 36 20.84 0.90 9.29
CA GLY A 36 22.12 0.30 8.92
C GLY A 36 22.26 0.14 7.40
N GLY A 37 21.20 -0.31 6.73
CA GLY A 37 21.15 -0.40 5.26
C GLY A 37 21.29 0.97 4.58
N TYR A 38 20.59 2.00 5.05
CA TYR A 38 20.73 3.36 4.53
C TYR A 38 22.15 3.91 4.74
N LEU A 39 22.72 3.72 5.94
CA LEU A 39 24.09 4.14 6.23
C LEU A 39 25.09 3.41 5.34
N PHE A 40 24.93 2.09 5.20
CA PHE A 40 25.78 1.26 4.34
C PHE A 40 25.76 1.74 2.89
N LEU A 41 24.58 1.93 2.30
CA LEU A 41 24.46 2.43 0.92
C LEU A 41 25.06 3.84 0.75
N GLY A 42 24.90 4.70 1.77
CA GLY A 42 25.50 6.03 1.79
C GLY A 42 27.03 5.99 1.82
N VAL A 43 27.60 5.23 2.75
CA VAL A 43 29.06 5.04 2.88
C VAL A 43 29.64 4.41 1.61
N LEU A 44 28.98 3.37 1.09
CA LEU A 44 29.41 2.70 -0.14
C LEU A 44 29.43 3.66 -1.34
N SER A 45 28.41 4.52 -1.46
CA SER A 45 28.34 5.51 -2.54
C SER A 45 29.45 6.55 -2.43
N ILE A 46 29.75 7.02 -1.22
CA ILE A 46 30.86 7.96 -0.98
C ILE A 46 32.21 7.29 -1.28
N TRP A 47 32.42 6.07 -0.79
CA TRP A 47 33.66 5.32 -0.99
C TRP A 47 33.93 5.02 -2.47
N LEU A 48 32.89 4.77 -3.25
CA LEU A 48 32.97 4.57 -4.70
C LEU A 48 32.93 5.87 -5.51
N GLU A 49 32.88 7.04 -4.86
CA GLU A 49 32.70 8.35 -5.50
C GLU A 49 31.54 8.37 -6.52
N SER A 50 30.44 7.70 -6.17
CA SER A 50 29.37 7.35 -7.09
C SER A 50 28.02 7.89 -6.61
N TRP A 51 27.16 8.21 -7.58
CA TRP A 51 25.75 8.56 -7.35
C TRP A 51 24.85 7.34 -7.14
N PHE A 52 25.42 6.16 -6.85
CA PHE A 52 24.72 4.88 -6.77
C PHE A 52 23.46 4.94 -5.90
N ALA A 53 23.57 5.35 -4.63
CA ALA A 53 22.41 5.45 -3.73
C ALA A 53 21.36 6.47 -4.21
N VAL A 54 21.75 7.51 -4.95
CA VAL A 54 20.80 8.48 -5.47
C VAL A 54 20.04 7.90 -6.66
N ILE A 55 20.75 7.35 -7.64
CA ILE A 55 20.19 6.89 -8.91
C ILE A 55 19.35 5.62 -8.73
N TYR A 56 19.85 4.63 -7.97
CA TYR A 56 19.22 3.31 -7.89
C TYR A 56 18.35 3.11 -6.65
N TRP A 57 18.37 4.05 -5.69
CA TRP A 57 17.60 3.91 -4.47
C TRP A 57 16.69 5.12 -4.19
N LEU A 58 17.28 6.31 -3.95
CA LEU A 58 16.49 7.49 -3.55
C LEU A 58 15.56 7.98 -4.66
N LEU A 59 16.05 8.11 -5.89
CA LEU A 59 15.27 8.63 -7.01
C LEU A 59 14.07 7.71 -7.34
N PRO A 60 14.24 6.38 -7.52
CA PRO A 60 13.10 5.47 -7.70
C PRO A 60 12.12 5.52 -6.54
N ARG A 61 12.59 5.62 -5.29
CA ARG A 61 11.73 5.69 -4.11
C ARG A 61 10.92 6.99 -4.03
N LEU A 62 11.51 8.11 -4.46
CA LEU A 62 10.87 9.42 -4.45
C LEU A 62 9.77 9.51 -5.51
N VAL A 63 10.03 8.97 -6.71
CA VAL A 63 9.08 9.01 -7.83
C VAL A 63 8.02 7.91 -7.70
N GLY A 64 8.43 6.69 -7.30
CA GLY A 64 7.57 5.52 -7.28
C GLY A 64 6.54 5.52 -6.15
N GLU A 65 6.90 5.99 -4.95
CA GLU A 65 5.99 5.86 -3.81
C GLU A 65 4.73 6.72 -3.87
N PRO A 66 4.74 7.98 -4.36
CA PRO A 66 3.50 8.71 -4.56
C PRO A 66 2.51 7.96 -5.47
N VAL A 67 3.02 7.39 -6.58
CA VAL A 67 2.23 6.60 -7.52
C VAL A 67 1.68 5.34 -6.85
N GLU A 68 2.55 4.60 -6.17
CA GLU A 68 2.22 3.34 -5.54
C GLU A 68 1.31 3.52 -4.31
N ARG A 69 1.42 4.66 -3.60
CA ARG A 69 0.49 5.06 -2.54
C ARG A 69 -0.90 5.39 -3.10
N ILE A 70 -1.01 6.06 -4.25
CA ILE A 70 -2.31 6.26 -4.92
C ILE A 70 -2.93 4.90 -5.25
N ILE A 71 -2.14 3.97 -5.79
CA ILE A 71 -2.60 2.63 -6.16
C ILE A 71 -3.15 1.88 -4.94
N ARG A 72 -2.32 1.64 -3.92
CA ARG A 72 -2.72 0.88 -2.72
C ARG A 72 -3.89 1.50 -1.97
N LEU A 73 -3.91 2.82 -1.84
CA LEU A 73 -5.02 3.49 -1.16
C LEU A 73 -6.30 3.38 -1.97
N SER A 74 -6.22 3.47 -3.29
CA SER A 74 -7.35 3.32 -4.21
C SER A 74 -8.01 1.94 -4.11
N GLU A 75 -7.22 0.91 -3.80
CA GLU A 75 -7.64 -0.50 -3.74
C GLU A 75 -8.40 -0.89 -2.46
N HIS A 76 -8.28 -0.12 -1.36
CA HIS A 76 -8.92 -0.47 -0.07
C HIS A 76 -9.63 0.69 0.62
N THR A 77 -9.23 1.94 0.37
CA THR A 77 -9.82 3.07 1.10
C THR A 77 -11.29 3.23 0.70
N ALA A 78 -12.12 3.44 1.71
CA ALA A 78 -13.59 3.52 1.64
C ALA A 78 -14.29 2.21 1.20
N CYS A 79 -13.59 1.07 1.21
CA CYS A 79 -14.21 -0.26 1.18
C CYS A 79 -14.69 -0.69 2.57
N SER A 80 -15.40 -1.81 2.65
CA SER A 80 -15.85 -2.40 3.91
C SER A 80 -14.65 -2.80 4.79
N HIS A 81 -14.79 -2.75 6.11
CA HIS A 81 -13.82 -3.33 7.05
C HIS A 81 -14.18 -4.79 7.42
N SER A 82 -15.03 -5.41 6.62
CA SER A 82 -15.44 -6.81 6.73
C SER A 82 -14.25 -7.77 6.53
N PRO A 83 -14.27 -8.96 7.16
CA PRO A 83 -13.33 -10.02 6.83
C PRO A 83 -13.51 -10.57 5.40
N ASP A 84 -14.64 -10.28 4.75
CA ASP A 84 -14.87 -10.68 3.36
C ASP A 84 -13.99 -9.86 2.41
N MET A 85 -13.09 -10.56 1.72
CA MET A 85 -12.15 -10.00 0.76
C MET A 85 -12.84 -9.40 -0.46
N LEU A 86 -14.02 -9.88 -0.82
CA LEU A 86 -14.80 -9.35 -1.95
C LEU A 86 -15.37 -7.96 -1.66
N GLU A 87 -15.60 -7.65 -0.38
CA GLU A 87 -16.14 -6.37 0.09
C GLU A 87 -15.05 -5.39 0.58
N ASN A 88 -13.95 -5.91 1.10
CA ASN A 88 -12.89 -5.10 1.73
C ASN A 88 -11.81 -4.61 0.75
N SER A 89 -11.90 -5.04 -0.50
CA SER A 89 -10.95 -4.71 -1.56
C SER A 89 -11.67 -4.36 -2.86
N ARG A 90 -10.99 -3.63 -3.74
CA ARG A 90 -11.57 -3.07 -4.95
C ARG A 90 -10.79 -3.46 -6.20
N THR A 91 -11.51 -3.78 -7.26
CA THR A 91 -10.94 -3.91 -8.60
C THR A 91 -10.97 -2.56 -9.33
N ILE A 92 -9.84 -2.15 -9.92
CA ILE A 92 -9.71 -0.91 -10.69
C ILE A 92 -9.43 -1.26 -12.14
N VAL A 93 -10.41 -1.01 -13.00
CA VAL A 93 -10.28 -1.18 -14.44
C VAL A 93 -9.46 -0.01 -14.97
N THR A 94 -8.23 -0.28 -15.41
CA THR A 94 -7.25 0.74 -15.81
C THR A 94 -6.52 0.36 -17.08
N TRP A 95 -5.69 1.29 -17.58
CA TRP A 95 -4.98 1.17 -18.84
C TRP A 95 -3.93 0.06 -18.82
N ARG A 96 -3.59 -0.46 -20.01
CA ARG A 96 -2.61 -1.55 -20.19
C ARG A 96 -1.23 -1.23 -19.61
N PRO A 97 -0.65 -0.01 -19.74
CA PRO A 97 0.66 0.29 -19.17
C PRO A 97 0.66 0.19 -17.64
N VAL A 98 -0.40 0.67 -16.98
CA VAL A 98 -0.52 0.59 -15.53
C VAL A 98 -0.65 -0.87 -15.10
N ARG A 99 -1.49 -1.66 -15.77
CA ARG A 99 -1.60 -3.10 -15.52
C ARG A 99 -0.29 -3.84 -15.75
N TRP A 100 0.47 -3.48 -16.78
CA TRP A 100 1.77 -4.10 -17.05
C TRP A 100 2.78 -3.76 -15.94
N LEU A 101 2.90 -2.49 -15.57
CA LEU A 101 3.83 -2.03 -14.53
C LEU A 101 3.52 -2.62 -13.15
N SER A 102 2.24 -2.86 -12.87
CA SER A 102 1.76 -3.41 -11.59
C SER A 102 1.42 -4.90 -11.65
N TRP A 103 1.87 -5.63 -12.68
CA TRP A 103 1.57 -7.06 -12.85
C TRP A 103 0.08 -7.43 -12.63
N ASN A 104 -0.82 -6.70 -13.28
CA ASN A 104 -2.27 -6.90 -13.17
C ASN A 104 -2.86 -6.76 -11.75
N MET A 105 -2.09 -6.28 -10.76
CA MET A 105 -2.57 -6.03 -9.40
C MET A 105 -3.84 -5.16 -9.28
N PRO A 106 -4.19 -4.25 -10.22
CA PRO A 106 -5.45 -3.52 -10.16
C PRO A 106 -6.69 -4.44 -10.14
N PHE A 107 -6.58 -5.72 -10.53
CA PHE A 107 -7.57 -6.76 -10.23
C PHE A 107 -7.44 -7.26 -8.78
N HIS A 108 -7.39 -6.32 -7.83
CA HIS A 108 -6.94 -6.58 -6.46
C HIS A 108 -7.90 -7.46 -5.67
N THR A 109 -9.20 -7.33 -5.92
CA THR A 109 -10.20 -8.22 -5.33
C THR A 109 -9.97 -9.67 -5.71
N ALA A 110 -9.59 -9.94 -6.96
CA ALA A 110 -9.25 -11.28 -7.40
C ALA A 110 -7.96 -11.79 -6.72
N HIS A 111 -6.98 -10.92 -6.51
CA HIS A 111 -5.77 -11.25 -5.75
C HIS A 111 -6.12 -11.60 -4.30
N HIS A 112 -6.92 -10.80 -3.59
CA HIS A 112 -7.28 -11.15 -2.21
C HIS A 112 -8.16 -12.39 -2.10
N ALA A 113 -9.06 -12.62 -3.05
CA ALA A 113 -9.86 -13.83 -3.09
C ALA A 113 -9.00 -15.10 -3.29
N VAL A 114 -7.94 -15.01 -4.10
CA VAL A 114 -7.01 -16.12 -4.36
C VAL A 114 -5.56 -15.62 -4.38
N PRO A 115 -4.91 -15.43 -3.21
CA PRO A 115 -3.60 -14.75 -3.13
C PRO A 115 -2.46 -15.43 -3.88
N LEU A 116 -2.59 -16.74 -4.10
CA LEU A 116 -1.59 -17.56 -4.79
C LEU A 116 -1.77 -17.59 -6.31
N ILE A 117 -2.78 -16.91 -6.86
CA ILE A 117 -2.98 -16.88 -8.31
C ILE A 117 -1.80 -16.17 -9.00
N PRO A 118 -1.24 -16.73 -10.09
CA PRO A 118 -0.22 -16.02 -10.83
C PRO A 118 -0.78 -14.75 -11.46
N PHE A 119 -0.01 -13.66 -11.39
CA PHE A 119 -0.40 -12.31 -11.84
C PHE A 119 -0.95 -12.24 -13.27
N HIS A 120 -0.44 -13.06 -14.19
CA HIS A 120 -0.94 -13.08 -15.57
C HIS A 120 -2.37 -13.63 -15.68
N ALA A 121 -2.84 -14.41 -14.70
CA ALA A 121 -4.17 -15.01 -14.67
C ALA A 121 -5.21 -14.16 -13.90
N LEU A 122 -4.78 -13.11 -13.18
CA LEU A 122 -5.67 -12.19 -12.48
C LEU A 122 -6.81 -11.60 -13.35
N PRO A 123 -6.57 -11.18 -14.61
CA PRO A 123 -7.66 -10.69 -15.46
C PRO A 123 -8.73 -11.75 -15.72
N LYS A 124 -8.32 -13.02 -15.89
CA LYS A 124 -9.23 -14.15 -16.14
C LYS A 124 -10.04 -14.45 -14.88
N LEU A 125 -9.40 -14.50 -13.70
CA LEU A 125 -10.11 -14.69 -12.44
C LEU A 125 -11.08 -13.54 -12.15
N SER A 126 -10.65 -12.29 -12.36
CA SER A 126 -11.54 -11.13 -12.18
C SER A 126 -12.78 -11.21 -13.08
N ALA A 127 -12.64 -11.70 -14.31
CA ALA A 127 -13.78 -11.90 -15.20
C ALA A 127 -14.75 -12.96 -14.65
N MET A 128 -14.25 -14.05 -14.09
CA MET A 128 -15.06 -15.10 -13.43
C MET A 128 -15.79 -14.57 -12.20
N LEU A 129 -15.22 -13.59 -11.52
CA LEU A 129 -15.78 -12.98 -10.31
C LEU A 129 -16.73 -11.81 -10.58
N THR A 130 -16.96 -11.37 -11.83
CA THR A 130 -17.68 -10.12 -12.15
C THR A 130 -19.03 -9.96 -11.44
N GLY A 131 -19.78 -11.05 -11.23
CA GLY A 131 -21.06 -11.03 -10.51
C GLY A 131 -20.96 -11.00 -8.98
N HIS A 132 -19.75 -11.14 -8.44
CA HIS A 132 -19.44 -11.19 -7.01
C HIS A 132 -18.57 -10.01 -6.55
N LEU A 133 -18.10 -9.15 -7.47
CA LEU A 133 -17.29 -7.99 -7.11
C LEU A 133 -18.16 -6.89 -6.50
N CYS A 134 -17.91 -6.54 -5.24
CA CYS A 134 -18.66 -5.49 -4.54
C CYS A 134 -18.16 -4.08 -4.90
N GLU A 135 -16.87 -3.92 -5.16
CA GLU A 135 -16.26 -2.62 -5.45
C GLU A 135 -15.45 -2.68 -6.75
N VAL A 136 -15.94 -1.97 -7.77
CA VAL A 136 -15.25 -1.79 -9.06
C VAL A 136 -15.21 -0.31 -9.42
N ARG A 137 -14.05 0.19 -9.88
CA ARG A 137 -13.88 1.59 -10.34
C ARG A 137 -13.23 1.66 -11.71
N GLN A 138 -13.53 2.73 -12.43
CA GLN A 138 -12.99 3.00 -13.77
C GLN A 138 -11.81 3.96 -13.66
N GLY A 139 -10.64 3.39 -13.36
CA GLY A 139 -9.38 4.11 -13.20
C GLY A 139 -9.18 4.72 -11.81
N TYR A 140 -7.96 5.19 -11.57
CA TYR A 140 -7.53 5.71 -10.27
C TYR A 140 -8.10 7.09 -9.94
N VAL A 141 -8.43 7.90 -10.95
CA VAL A 141 -9.06 9.21 -10.74
C VAL A 141 -10.45 9.05 -10.15
N ASP A 142 -11.25 8.12 -10.70
CA ASP A 142 -12.58 7.77 -10.17
C ASP A 142 -12.48 7.24 -8.73
N ALA A 143 -11.53 6.32 -8.47
CA ALA A 143 -11.31 5.78 -7.13
C ALA A 143 -10.96 6.88 -6.10
N VAL A 144 -10.05 7.79 -6.44
CA VAL A 144 -9.67 8.91 -5.55
C VAL A 144 -10.83 9.89 -5.36
N ALA A 145 -11.57 10.25 -6.42
CA ALA A 145 -12.73 11.13 -6.32
C ALA A 145 -13.80 10.54 -5.40
N PHE A 146 -14.08 9.25 -5.52
CA PHE A 146 -14.98 8.51 -4.63
C PHE A 146 -14.52 8.52 -3.17
N GLN A 147 -13.22 8.35 -2.94
CA GLN A 147 -12.67 8.38 -1.58
C GLN A 147 -12.79 9.76 -0.93
N LEU A 148 -12.53 10.82 -1.70
CA LEU A 148 -12.68 12.19 -1.22
C LEU A 148 -14.14 12.54 -0.92
N SER A 149 -15.09 12.05 -1.73
CA SER A 149 -16.52 12.28 -1.46
C SER A 149 -17.00 11.57 -0.19
N ARG A 150 -16.54 10.33 0.04
CA ARG A 150 -16.80 9.56 1.28
C ARG A 150 -16.18 10.22 2.52
N ALA A 151 -14.96 10.73 2.40
CA ALA A 151 -14.28 11.43 3.49
C ALA A 151 -14.98 12.76 3.85
N SER A 152 -15.50 13.47 2.85
CA SER A 152 -16.24 14.72 3.04
C SER A 152 -17.62 14.48 3.65
N GLY A 153 -18.29 13.38 3.28
CA GLY A 153 -19.56 12.96 3.87
C GLY A 153 -19.50 12.48 5.33
N HIS A 154 -18.31 12.09 5.82
CA HIS A 154 -18.11 11.76 7.23
C HIS A 154 -17.95 13.00 8.15
N ARG A 155 -17.76 14.21 7.59
CA ARG A 155 -17.71 15.44 8.41
C ARG A 155 -19.08 15.90 8.93
N THR A 156 -20.19 15.28 8.52
CA THR A 156 -21.55 15.74 8.87
C THR A 156 -22.31 14.84 9.84
N ARG A 157 -21.70 13.81 10.43
CA ARG A 157 -22.30 13.10 11.58
C ARG A 157 -21.59 13.50 12.86
N PRO A 158 -22.22 14.29 13.75
CA PRO A 158 -21.79 14.36 15.14
C PRO A 158 -21.76 12.94 15.68
N SER A 159 -20.68 12.58 16.37
CA SER A 159 -20.65 11.37 17.19
C SER A 159 -21.89 11.34 18.07
N GLN A 160 -22.81 10.42 17.80
CA GLN A 160 -23.90 10.16 18.72
C GLN A 160 -23.33 9.36 19.90
N ALA A 161 -23.38 10.01 21.06
CA ALA A 161 -23.35 9.53 22.45
C ALA A 161 -22.34 8.44 22.83
#